data_AF-A0A3B8NK04-F1
#
_entry.id   AF-A0A3B8NK04-F1
#
_cell.length_a   1.000
_cell.length_b   1.000
_cell.length_c   1.000
_cell.angle_alpha   90.00
_cell.angle_beta   90.00
_cell.angle_gamma   90.00
#
_symmetry.space_group_name_H-M   'P 1'
#
loop_
_entity.id
_entity.type
_entity.pdbx_description
1 polymer ?
#
loop_
_entity_poly.entity_id
_entity_poly.type
_entity_poly.pdbx_seq_one_letter_code
_entity_poly.pdbx_strand_id
1 'polypeptide(L)'
;RQASQAPTRMGILFSGCGFHTHEWWAKGQGKEMKLGKVLDPLKDFREKMVFIKGLYNAEALKGNIHSSQTGNLLSGAPLASGGRIKSGTSVDQFVAKQIGHRTKLPSIVLGCEKANPSVHKDYSMLYSSHISWSSPSTPTPLEVYPALAFDQLFKNKTQAGDESVLDAVLQDAKGLRRGISRLDQQKLDEYLNSVREVEKRIESAGKRGELQGWRPTLTGPNMPRPKDGYPQDIVEH
;
A
#
# COMPACT_ATOMS: atom_id res chain seq x y z
N ARG A 1 1.37 -20.41 30.69
CA ARG A 1 1.49 -19.22 29.81
C ARG A 1 0.90 -19.60 28.47
N GLN A 2 -0.17 -18.95 28.02
CA GLN A 2 -0.77 -19.22 26.71
C GLN A 2 0.28 -18.88 25.64
N ALA A 3 0.61 -19.83 24.77
CA ALA A 3 1.47 -19.55 23.63
C ALA A 3 0.81 -18.41 22.84
N SER A 4 1.52 -17.30 22.68
CA SER A 4 1.03 -16.11 21.97
C SER A 4 0.59 -16.51 20.55
N GLN A 5 -0.62 -16.13 20.17
CA GLN A 5 -1.16 -16.43 18.85
C GLN A 5 -0.44 -15.62 17.75
N ALA A 6 -0.58 -16.08 16.51
CA ALA A 6 -0.08 -15.33 15.36
C ALA A 6 -0.70 -13.93 15.31
N PRO A 7 0.08 -12.88 14.98
CA PRO A 7 -0.45 -11.54 14.89
C PRO A 7 -1.48 -11.47 13.76
N THR A 8 -2.65 -10.89 14.06
CA THR A 8 -3.66 -10.55 13.05
C THR A 8 -3.07 -9.58 12.04
N ARG A 9 -3.31 -9.84 10.76
CA ARG A 9 -2.92 -8.98 9.64
C ARG A 9 -4.15 -8.67 8.81
N MET A 10 -4.13 -7.52 8.15
CA MET A 10 -5.15 -7.12 7.18
C MET A 10 -4.51 -7.03 5.80
N GLY A 11 -5.15 -7.65 4.81
CA GLY A 11 -4.79 -7.54 3.40
C GLY A 11 -5.93 -6.88 2.64
N ILE A 12 -5.60 -5.93 1.77
CA ILE A 12 -6.55 -5.28 0.87
C ILE A 12 -5.98 -5.39 -0.54
N LEU A 13 -6.81 -5.88 -1.46
CA LEU A 13 -6.46 -6.09 -2.85
C LEU A 13 -7.34 -5.19 -3.71
N PHE A 14 -6.72 -4.54 -4.71
CA PHE A 14 -7.39 -3.65 -5.64
C PHE A 14 -7.28 -4.19 -7.06
N SER A 15 -8.39 -4.20 -7.79
CA SER A 15 -8.45 -4.50 -9.22
C SER A 15 -9.01 -3.29 -9.95
N GLY A 16 -8.15 -2.51 -10.61
CA GLY A 16 -8.54 -1.23 -11.24
C GLY A 16 -9.50 -1.37 -12.41
N CYS A 17 -9.41 -2.47 -13.17
CA CYS A 17 -10.31 -2.77 -14.29
C CYS A 17 -11.56 -3.55 -13.86
N GLY A 18 -11.70 -3.86 -12.56
CA GLY A 18 -12.80 -4.67 -12.05
C GLY A 18 -12.72 -6.14 -12.46
N PHE A 19 -13.89 -6.77 -12.58
CA PHE A 19 -14.04 -8.19 -12.86
C PHE A 19 -15.17 -8.41 -13.87
N HIS A 20 -15.19 -9.58 -14.51
CA HIS A 20 -16.27 -9.93 -15.44
C HIS A 20 -17.64 -9.93 -14.73
N THR A 21 -18.50 -8.99 -15.07
CA THR A 21 -19.74 -8.67 -14.32
C THR A 21 -20.70 -9.86 -14.17
N HIS A 22 -20.81 -10.72 -15.18
CA HIS A 22 -21.70 -11.90 -15.11
C HIS A 22 -21.14 -13.04 -14.24
N GLU A 23 -19.86 -12.98 -13.86
CA GLU A 23 -19.17 -14.03 -13.09
C GLU A 23 -18.69 -13.53 -11.72
N TRP A 24 -18.93 -12.26 -11.38
CA TRP A 24 -18.69 -11.68 -10.06
C TRP A 24 -19.95 -11.76 -9.17
N TRP A 25 -20.21 -12.94 -8.61
CA TRP A 25 -21.35 -13.13 -7.72
C TRP A 25 -21.13 -14.29 -6.74
N ALA A 26 -21.79 -14.20 -5.59
CA ALA A 26 -22.02 -15.32 -4.68
C ALA A 26 -23.52 -15.43 -4.36
N LYS A 27 -24.01 -16.65 -4.14
CA LYS A 27 -25.39 -16.95 -3.72
C LYS A 27 -25.37 -18.01 -2.62
N GLY A 28 -26.25 -17.87 -1.62
CA GLY A 28 -26.25 -18.75 -0.44
C GLY A 28 -25.17 -18.36 0.57
N GLN A 29 -24.87 -19.27 1.50
CA GLN A 29 -23.96 -19.02 2.62
C GLN A 29 -23.22 -20.28 3.07
N GLY A 30 -22.09 -20.11 3.77
CA GLY A 30 -21.31 -21.22 4.33
C GLY A 30 -20.90 -22.24 3.27
N LYS A 31 -21.04 -23.53 3.60
CA LYS A 31 -20.69 -24.65 2.71
C LYS A 31 -21.51 -24.71 1.42
N GLU A 32 -22.72 -24.16 1.43
CA GLU A 32 -23.63 -24.18 0.28
C GLU A 32 -23.49 -22.93 -0.61
N MET A 33 -22.59 -22.01 -0.26
CA MET A 33 -22.34 -20.81 -1.06
C MET A 33 -21.83 -21.19 -2.46
N LYS A 34 -22.57 -20.77 -3.48
CA LYS A 34 -22.19 -20.89 -4.89
C LYS A 34 -21.51 -19.62 -5.35
N LEU A 35 -20.44 -19.76 -6.12
CA LEU A 35 -19.61 -18.67 -6.62
C LEU A 35 -19.63 -18.66 -8.15
N GLY A 36 -19.58 -17.47 -8.74
CA GLY A 36 -19.30 -17.30 -10.17
C GLY A 36 -17.82 -17.58 -10.49
N LYS A 37 -17.50 -17.78 -11.77
CA LYS A 37 -16.18 -18.26 -12.21
C LYS A 37 -15.01 -17.39 -11.77
N VAL A 38 -15.19 -16.08 -11.64
CA VAL A 38 -14.12 -15.16 -11.19
C VAL A 38 -13.69 -15.49 -9.76
N LEU A 39 -14.60 -16.01 -8.94
CA LEU A 39 -14.36 -16.34 -7.53
C LEU A 39 -14.04 -17.83 -7.31
N ASP A 40 -13.91 -18.64 -8.37
CA ASP A 40 -13.63 -20.08 -8.26
C ASP A 40 -12.36 -20.40 -7.46
N PRO A 41 -11.26 -19.63 -7.56
CA PRO A 41 -10.07 -19.83 -6.71
C PRO A 41 -10.34 -19.69 -5.20
N LEU A 42 -11.46 -19.06 -4.81
CA LEU A 42 -11.87 -18.87 -3.41
C LEU A 42 -12.85 -19.93 -2.91
N LYS A 43 -13.23 -20.91 -3.73
CA LYS A 43 -14.26 -21.92 -3.43
C LYS A 43 -14.01 -22.70 -2.13
N ASP A 44 -12.75 -23.01 -1.84
CA ASP A 44 -12.36 -23.76 -0.63
C ASP A 44 -12.40 -22.89 0.63
N PHE A 45 -12.52 -21.56 0.48
CA PHE A 45 -12.58 -20.59 1.56
C PHE A 45 -14.00 -20.04 1.81
N ARG A 46 -15.02 -20.59 1.16
CA ARG A 46 -16.41 -20.06 1.20
C ARG A 46 -17.02 -19.95 2.60
N GLU A 47 -16.65 -20.83 3.53
CA GLU A 47 -17.08 -20.75 4.94
C GLU A 47 -16.39 -19.63 5.73
N LYS A 48 -15.30 -19.09 5.19
CA LYS A 48 -14.52 -17.98 5.76
C LYS A 48 -14.70 -16.68 4.97
N MET A 49 -15.70 -16.62 4.11
CA MET A 49 -15.95 -15.48 3.24
C MET A 49 -17.29 -14.84 3.54
N VAL A 50 -17.30 -13.50 3.51
CA VAL A 50 -18.51 -12.70 3.44
C VAL A 50 -18.48 -11.96 2.10
N PHE A 51 -19.51 -12.17 1.29
CA PHE A 51 -19.63 -11.50 0.00
C PHE A 51 -20.70 -10.42 0.08
N ILE A 52 -20.28 -9.16 -0.09
CA ILE A 52 -21.15 -7.98 0.04
C ILE A 52 -21.39 -7.37 -1.34
N LYS A 53 -22.65 -7.04 -1.63
CA LYS A 53 -23.07 -6.32 -2.85
C LYS A 53 -23.73 -5.01 -2.49
N GLY A 54 -23.64 -4.03 -3.40
CA GLY A 54 -24.30 -2.73 -3.26
C GLY A 54 -23.51 -1.69 -2.46
N LEU A 55 -22.28 -2.01 -2.03
CA LEU A 55 -21.38 -1.01 -1.46
C LEU A 55 -20.71 -0.21 -2.58
N TYR A 56 -20.72 1.11 -2.43
CA TYR A 56 -20.00 2.03 -3.30
C TYR A 56 -19.49 3.23 -2.49
N ASN A 57 -18.44 3.88 -2.98
CA ASN A 57 -17.95 5.13 -2.42
C ASN A 57 -18.65 6.30 -3.12
N ALA A 58 -19.50 7.05 -2.39
CA ALA A 58 -20.20 8.20 -2.95
C ALA A 58 -19.25 9.32 -3.40
N GLU A 59 -18.09 9.47 -2.73
CA GLU A 59 -17.08 10.44 -3.13
C GLU A 59 -16.33 10.03 -4.42
N ALA A 60 -16.33 8.73 -4.78
CA ALA A 60 -15.77 8.26 -6.05
C ALA A 60 -16.59 8.67 -7.28
N LEU A 61 -17.84 9.09 -7.07
CA LEU A 61 -18.71 9.64 -8.13
C LEU A 61 -18.36 11.10 -8.48
N LYS A 62 -17.43 11.73 -7.73
CA LYS A 62 -17.02 13.12 -7.91
C LYS A 62 -15.61 13.15 -8.48
N GLY A 63 -15.42 13.82 -9.62
CA GLY A 63 -14.10 14.05 -10.20
C GLY A 63 -13.74 13.13 -11.37
N ASN A 64 -12.44 12.96 -11.63
CA ASN A 64 -11.95 12.12 -12.73
C ASN A 64 -12.13 10.63 -12.40
N ILE A 65 -12.61 9.84 -13.36
CA ILE A 65 -12.89 8.40 -13.19
C ILE A 65 -11.69 7.61 -12.63
N HIS A 66 -10.48 7.81 -13.14
CA HIS A 66 -9.29 7.06 -12.72
C HIS A 66 -8.83 7.48 -11.32
N SER A 67 -8.73 8.78 -11.10
CA SER A 67 -8.29 9.34 -9.81
C SER A 67 -9.29 9.00 -8.70
N SER A 68 -10.59 9.11 -8.98
CA SER A 68 -11.65 8.98 -7.97
C SER A 68 -12.08 7.53 -7.74
N GLN A 69 -11.73 6.59 -8.62
CA GLN A 69 -11.93 5.15 -8.36
C GLN A 69 -10.74 4.47 -7.68
N THR A 70 -9.59 5.16 -7.64
CA THR A 70 -8.33 4.63 -7.04
C THR A 70 -7.98 5.39 -5.77
N GLY A 71 -7.80 6.71 -5.89
CA GLY A 71 -7.18 7.57 -4.90
C GLY A 71 -7.97 7.74 -3.61
N ASN A 72 -9.29 7.57 -3.64
CA ASN A 72 -10.10 7.64 -2.42
C ASN A 72 -10.63 6.27 -1.96
N LEU A 73 -10.21 5.17 -2.59
CA LEU A 73 -10.76 3.85 -2.34
C LEU A 73 -10.74 3.47 -0.86
N LEU A 74 -9.60 3.70 -0.19
CA LEU A 74 -9.42 3.34 1.22
C LEU A 74 -9.61 4.49 2.20
N SER A 75 -9.72 5.73 1.71
CA SER A 75 -10.00 6.89 2.56
C SER A 75 -11.49 7.22 2.65
N GLY A 76 -12.27 6.90 1.61
CA GLY A 76 -13.67 7.31 1.48
C GLY A 76 -13.87 8.84 1.38
N ALA A 77 -12.79 9.61 1.23
CA ALA A 77 -12.81 11.06 1.28
C ALA A 77 -12.73 11.71 -0.12
N PRO A 78 -13.28 12.91 -0.32
CA PRO A 78 -13.17 13.62 -1.60
C PRO A 78 -11.73 13.89 -1.98
N LEU A 79 -11.45 13.98 -3.28
CA LEU A 79 -10.13 14.36 -3.81
C LEU A 79 -10.11 15.86 -4.13
N ALA A 80 -9.05 16.55 -3.74
CA ALA A 80 -8.84 17.94 -4.16
C ALA A 80 -8.40 18.02 -5.62
N SER A 81 -9.02 18.93 -6.37
CA SER A 81 -8.64 19.31 -7.72
C SER A 81 -7.58 20.42 -7.74
N GLY A 82 -7.12 20.76 -8.95
CA GLY A 82 -6.13 21.80 -9.21
C GLY A 82 -4.71 21.33 -8.95
N GLY A 83 -4.42 20.05 -9.19
CA GLY A 83 -3.11 19.44 -8.94
C GLY A 83 -2.73 19.28 -7.45
N ARG A 84 -3.59 19.75 -6.54
CA ARG A 84 -3.38 19.61 -5.08
C ARG A 84 -3.55 18.18 -4.63
N ILE A 85 -2.83 17.81 -3.58
CA ILE A 85 -2.94 16.51 -2.91
C ILE A 85 -3.64 16.67 -1.58
N LYS A 86 -4.92 16.26 -1.57
CA LYS A 86 -5.73 16.18 -0.37
C LYS A 86 -6.88 15.18 -0.59
N SER A 87 -6.93 14.18 0.27
CA SER A 87 -8.01 13.23 0.46
C SER A 87 -8.27 13.08 1.97
N GLY A 88 -8.19 11.86 2.50
CA GLY A 88 -8.24 11.53 3.91
C GLY A 88 -7.22 10.44 4.25
N THR A 89 -6.91 10.26 5.53
CA THR A 89 -6.10 9.12 5.97
C THR A 89 -6.86 7.83 5.66
N SER A 90 -6.17 6.89 5.03
CA SER A 90 -6.73 5.61 4.60
C SER A 90 -6.94 4.63 5.76
N VAL A 91 -7.95 3.75 5.62
CA VAL A 91 -8.31 2.76 6.64
C VAL A 91 -7.18 1.77 6.93
N ASP A 92 -6.38 1.40 5.94
CA ASP A 92 -5.22 0.52 6.13
C ASP A 92 -4.16 1.16 7.02
N GLN A 93 -3.94 2.47 6.90
CA GLN A 93 -3.02 3.19 7.77
C GLN A 93 -3.59 3.41 9.17
N PHE A 94 -4.91 3.58 9.32
CA PHE A 94 -5.55 3.55 10.63
C PHE A 94 -5.38 2.20 11.33
N VAL A 95 -5.60 1.09 10.62
CA VAL A 95 -5.41 -0.26 11.16
C VAL A 95 -3.93 -0.50 11.50
N ALA A 96 -3.00 -0.10 10.63
CA ALA A 96 -1.56 -0.22 10.88
C ALA A 96 -1.12 0.50 12.17
N LYS A 97 -1.68 1.67 12.47
CA LYS A 97 -1.42 2.38 13.74
C LYS A 97 -1.89 1.58 14.96
N GLN A 98 -3.00 0.85 14.84
CA GLN A 98 -3.58 0.09 15.94
C GLN A 98 -2.89 -1.25 16.18
N ILE A 99 -2.62 -2.03 15.14
CA ILE A 99 -2.14 -3.42 15.29
C ILE A 99 -0.74 -3.66 14.69
N GLY A 100 -0.21 -2.74 13.90
CA GLY A 100 1.07 -2.90 13.21
C GLY A 100 2.29 -3.00 14.13
N HIS A 101 2.16 -2.62 15.40
CA HIS A 101 3.20 -2.82 16.40
C HIS A 101 3.45 -4.31 16.74
N ARG A 102 2.59 -5.22 16.27
CA ARG A 102 2.70 -6.67 16.48
C ARG A 102 3.51 -7.39 15.39
N THR A 103 3.95 -6.67 14.36
CA THR A 103 4.72 -7.20 13.23
C THR A 103 5.96 -6.34 12.98
N LYS A 104 6.99 -6.93 12.36
CA LYS A 104 8.24 -6.22 12.01
C LYS A 104 7.98 -4.95 11.20
N LEU A 105 7.13 -5.06 10.19
CA LEU A 105 6.63 -3.92 9.41
C LEU A 105 5.19 -3.65 9.84
N PRO A 106 4.83 -2.39 10.18
CA PRO A 106 3.47 -2.04 10.55
C PRO A 106 2.51 -2.03 9.35
N SER A 107 3.02 -1.76 8.14
CA SER A 107 2.30 -1.73 6.88
C SER A 107 3.28 -1.91 5.72
N ILE A 108 2.86 -2.63 4.69
CA ILE A 108 3.54 -2.73 3.39
C ILE A 108 2.50 -2.43 2.31
N VAL A 109 2.81 -1.49 1.41
CA VAL A 109 1.93 -1.09 0.31
C VAL A 109 2.64 -1.46 -0.98
N LEU A 110 1.99 -2.31 -1.77
CA LEU A 110 2.54 -2.87 -3.00
C LEU A 110 1.77 -2.34 -4.21
N GLY A 111 2.46 -2.17 -5.33
CA GLY A 111 1.89 -1.71 -6.58
C GLY A 111 2.40 -2.46 -7.79
N CYS A 112 1.63 -2.42 -8.86
CA CYS A 112 1.97 -3.01 -10.16
C CYS A 112 2.58 -2.01 -11.14
N GLU A 113 2.62 -0.72 -10.79
CA GLU A 113 3.09 0.39 -11.63
C GLU A 113 3.76 1.47 -10.77
N LYS A 114 4.79 2.12 -11.33
CA LYS A 114 5.44 3.27 -10.67
C LYS A 114 4.46 4.44 -10.57
N ALA A 115 4.55 5.17 -9.47
CA ALA A 115 3.79 6.38 -9.28
C ALA A 115 4.11 7.44 -10.35
N ASN A 116 3.07 8.09 -10.88
CA ASN A 116 3.20 9.15 -11.86
C ASN A 116 2.87 10.52 -11.22
N PRO A 117 3.85 11.43 -11.04
CA PRO A 117 3.66 12.75 -10.43
C PRO A 117 3.16 13.83 -11.42
N SER A 118 2.39 13.42 -12.43
CA SER A 118 1.78 14.32 -13.42
C SER A 118 0.40 14.82 -12.98
N VAL A 119 -0.20 15.71 -13.77
CA VAL A 119 -1.58 16.16 -13.60
C VAL A 119 -2.39 15.73 -14.82
N HIS A 120 -3.58 15.18 -14.60
CA HIS A 120 -4.50 14.76 -15.65
C HIS A 120 -5.93 15.17 -15.30
N LYS A 121 -6.59 15.90 -16.22
CA LYS A 121 -7.94 16.49 -16.01
C LYS A 121 -8.10 17.16 -14.64
N ASP A 122 -7.17 18.05 -14.30
CA ASP A 122 -7.10 18.81 -13.04
C ASP A 122 -6.81 18.02 -11.76
N TYR A 123 -6.59 16.70 -11.83
CA TYR A 123 -6.21 15.86 -10.69
C TYR A 123 -4.76 15.43 -10.77
N SER A 124 -4.09 15.33 -9.61
CA SER A 124 -2.77 14.70 -9.52
C SER A 124 -2.87 13.22 -9.88
N MET A 125 -1.99 12.74 -10.76
CA MET A 125 -1.89 11.32 -11.13
C MET A 125 -1.43 10.43 -9.98
N LEU A 126 -0.99 11.03 -8.86
CA LEU A 126 -0.78 10.29 -7.61
C LEU A 126 -2.07 9.68 -7.07
N TYR A 127 -3.23 10.30 -7.32
CA TYR A 127 -4.53 9.71 -7.02
C TYR A 127 -4.82 8.47 -7.88
N SER A 128 -4.25 8.37 -9.07
CA SER A 128 -4.38 7.18 -9.93
C SER A 128 -3.30 6.13 -9.63
N SER A 129 -2.30 6.47 -8.81
CA SER A 129 -1.14 5.61 -8.52
C SER A 129 -1.19 5.00 -7.11
N HIS A 130 -2.02 5.53 -6.20
CA HIS A 130 -2.05 5.12 -4.80
C HIS A 130 -3.47 4.88 -4.32
N ILE A 131 -3.66 3.79 -3.57
CA ILE A 131 -4.89 3.53 -2.81
C ILE A 131 -4.73 3.84 -1.32
N SER A 132 -3.50 4.00 -0.82
CA SER A 132 -3.16 4.16 0.60
C SER A 132 -2.58 5.54 0.90
N TRP A 133 -2.97 6.10 2.04
CA TRP A 133 -2.69 7.46 2.50
C TRP A 133 -2.36 7.47 3.99
N SER A 134 -1.12 7.82 4.36
CA SER A 134 -0.67 7.91 5.76
C SER A 134 -1.22 9.14 6.48
N SER A 135 -1.54 10.18 5.71
CA SER A 135 -2.22 11.40 6.14
C SER A 135 -3.15 11.89 5.02
N PRO A 136 -4.04 12.87 5.28
CA PRO A 136 -4.90 13.43 4.25
C PRO A 136 -4.17 14.02 3.04
N SER A 137 -2.88 14.37 3.16
CA SER A 137 -2.09 14.98 2.08
C SER A 137 -0.84 14.17 1.73
N THR A 138 -0.71 12.94 2.23
CA THR A 138 0.50 12.14 2.05
C THR A 138 0.14 10.74 1.56
N PRO A 139 0.42 10.42 0.28
CA PRO A 139 0.29 9.04 -0.19
C PRO A 139 1.29 8.16 0.55
N THR A 140 0.89 6.95 0.89
CA THR A 140 1.80 5.97 1.48
C THR A 140 2.79 5.49 0.42
N PRO A 141 4.11 5.40 0.71
CA PRO A 141 5.08 4.90 -0.25
C PRO A 141 4.70 3.54 -0.82
N LEU A 142 4.72 3.45 -2.16
CA LEU A 142 4.37 2.28 -2.94
C LEU A 142 5.63 1.51 -3.33
N GLU A 143 5.74 0.24 -2.95
CA GLU A 143 6.80 -0.65 -3.40
C GLU A 143 6.35 -1.43 -4.63
N VAL A 144 7.13 -1.36 -5.71
CA VAL A 144 6.82 -2.01 -7.00
C VAL A 144 7.86 -3.05 -7.39
N TYR A 145 8.94 -3.16 -6.62
CA TYR A 145 10.01 -4.13 -6.84
C TYR A 145 9.86 -5.30 -5.86
N PRO A 146 9.52 -6.51 -6.33
CA PRO A 146 9.34 -7.66 -5.46
C PRO A 146 10.56 -8.00 -4.60
N ALA A 147 11.77 -7.78 -5.13
CA ALA A 147 13.02 -8.00 -4.42
C ALA A 147 13.17 -7.08 -3.19
N LEU A 148 12.77 -5.81 -3.31
CA LEU A 148 12.80 -4.86 -2.20
C LEU A 148 11.70 -5.17 -1.18
N ALA A 149 10.49 -5.52 -1.62
CA ALA A 149 9.42 -5.96 -0.73
C ALA A 149 9.82 -7.21 0.08
N PHE A 150 10.45 -8.19 -0.57
CA PHE A 150 10.99 -9.37 0.08
C PHE A 150 12.06 -9.00 1.12
N ASP A 151 12.98 -8.12 0.75
CA ASP A 151 14.05 -7.67 1.63
C ASP A 151 13.51 -6.98 2.89
N GLN A 152 12.49 -6.12 2.76
CA GLN A 152 11.83 -5.50 3.91
C GLN A 152 11.27 -6.55 4.87
N LEU A 153 10.67 -7.62 4.35
CA LEU A 153 10.09 -8.69 5.16
C LEU A 153 11.16 -9.55 5.85
N PHE A 154 12.22 -9.94 5.14
CA PHE A 154 13.11 -11.03 5.56
C PHE A 154 14.55 -10.63 5.91
N LYS A 155 15.06 -9.46 5.47
CA LYS A 155 16.41 -9.03 5.87
C LYS A 155 16.42 -8.54 7.31
N ASN A 156 17.33 -9.08 8.13
CA ASN A 156 17.45 -8.75 9.56
C ASN A 156 18.31 -7.52 9.86
N LYS A 157 18.83 -6.81 8.85
CA LYS A 157 19.71 -5.66 9.04
C LYS A 157 19.24 -4.47 8.23
N THR A 158 18.97 -3.36 8.91
CA THR A 158 19.23 -2.03 8.38
C THR A 158 20.72 -1.95 8.05
N GLN A 159 21.09 -1.75 6.79
CA GLN A 159 22.46 -1.38 6.48
C GLN A 159 22.63 0.10 6.83
N ALA A 160 23.71 0.46 7.52
CA ALA A 160 24.07 1.84 7.82
C ALA A 160 24.20 2.72 6.54
N GLY A 161 24.31 2.09 5.36
CA GLY A 161 24.29 2.77 4.06
C GLY A 161 22.94 3.40 3.70
N ASP A 162 21.82 2.79 4.10
CA ASP A 162 20.48 3.25 3.73
C ASP A 162 20.14 4.60 4.40
N GLU A 163 20.58 4.80 5.64
CA GLU A 163 20.44 6.09 6.36
C GLU A 163 21.30 7.18 5.70
N SER A 164 22.55 6.87 5.34
CA SER A 164 23.47 7.86 4.77
C SER A 164 23.08 8.37 3.37
N VAL A 165 22.50 7.49 2.54
CA VAL A 165 21.99 7.87 1.21
C VAL A 165 20.74 8.73 1.35
N LEU A 166 19.86 8.41 2.30
CA LEU A 166 18.66 9.22 2.52
C LEU A 166 18.99 10.59 3.08
N ASP A 167 19.91 10.69 4.04
CA ASP A 167 20.37 11.97 4.57
C ASP A 167 20.95 12.85 3.47
N ALA A 168 21.76 12.28 2.56
CA ALA A 168 22.29 12.98 1.40
C ALA A 168 21.17 13.47 0.46
N VAL A 169 20.19 12.61 0.15
CA VAL A 169 19.03 12.98 -0.69
C VAL A 169 18.18 14.07 -0.04
N LEU A 170 17.95 14.01 1.28
CA LEU A 170 17.21 15.02 2.02
C LEU A 170 17.95 16.36 2.07
N GLN A 171 19.28 16.33 2.18
CA GLN A 171 20.13 17.52 2.18
C GLN A 171 20.14 18.19 0.80
N ASP A 172 20.33 17.42 -0.27
CA ASP A 172 20.29 17.92 -1.65
C ASP A 172 18.92 18.48 -2.01
N ALA A 173 17.85 17.80 -1.59
CA ALA A 173 16.49 18.28 -1.81
C ALA A 173 16.20 19.59 -1.05
N LYS A 174 16.71 19.77 0.18
CA LYS A 174 16.62 21.07 0.87
C LYS A 174 17.36 22.19 0.13
N GLY A 175 18.46 21.87 -0.55
CA GLY A 175 19.18 22.80 -1.43
C GLY A 175 18.34 23.19 -2.65
N LEU A 176 17.84 22.18 -3.38
CA LEU A 176 17.01 22.36 -4.57
C LEU A 176 15.73 23.16 -4.28
N ARG A 177 15.09 22.89 -3.13
CA ARG A 177 13.85 23.56 -2.71
C ARG A 177 13.96 25.09 -2.71
N ARG A 178 15.14 25.65 -2.40
CA ARG A 178 15.35 27.10 -2.34
C ARG A 178 15.40 27.76 -3.72
N GLY A 179 15.71 27.00 -4.77
CA GLY A 179 15.92 27.49 -6.14
C GLY A 179 14.75 27.23 -7.10
N ILE A 180 13.69 26.56 -6.66
CA ILE A 180 12.57 26.15 -7.54
C ILE A 180 11.28 26.91 -7.24
N SER A 181 10.36 26.93 -8.21
CA SER A 181 9.07 27.61 -8.11
C SER A 181 8.20 27.02 -7.00
N ARG A 182 7.22 27.79 -6.50
CA ARG A 182 6.28 27.31 -5.46
C ARG A 182 5.52 26.05 -5.88
N LEU A 183 5.25 25.88 -7.18
CA LEU A 183 4.60 24.68 -7.73
C LEU A 183 5.55 23.48 -7.67
N ASP A 184 6.82 23.67 -7.99
CA ASP A 184 7.82 22.60 -7.95
C ASP A 184 8.20 22.24 -6.50
N GLN A 185 8.17 23.21 -5.59
CA GLN A 185 8.32 22.95 -4.15
C GLN A 185 7.24 22.00 -3.63
N GLN A 186 6.01 22.08 -4.15
CA GLN A 186 4.95 21.14 -3.77
C GLN A 186 5.29 19.72 -4.23
N LYS A 187 5.71 19.53 -5.49
CA LYS A 187 6.14 18.22 -6.00
C LYS A 187 7.36 17.65 -5.25
N LEU A 188 8.29 18.52 -4.87
CA LEU A 188 9.45 18.13 -4.08
C LEU A 188 9.06 17.73 -2.65
N ASP A 189 8.15 18.47 -2.00
CA ASP A 189 7.64 18.12 -0.68
C ASP A 189 6.84 16.81 -0.72
N GLU A 190 6.14 16.49 -1.81
CA GLU A 190 5.51 15.19 -2.03
C GLU A 190 6.53 14.05 -2.06
N TYR A 191 7.60 14.20 -2.85
CA TYR A 191 8.70 13.22 -2.93
C TYR A 191 9.36 13.03 -1.56
N LEU A 192 9.73 14.11 -0.88
CA LEU A 192 10.41 14.07 0.42
C LEU A 192 9.56 13.51 1.55
N ASN A 193 8.24 13.70 1.50
CA ASN A 193 7.34 13.08 2.46
C ASN A 193 7.26 11.55 2.28
N SER A 194 7.32 11.06 1.03
CA SER A 194 7.40 9.62 0.78
C SER A 194 8.68 9.02 1.36
N VAL A 195 9.81 9.73 1.23
CA VAL A 195 11.14 9.35 1.73
C VAL A 195 11.16 9.32 3.27
N ARG A 196 10.62 10.34 3.95
CA ARG A 196 10.54 10.38 5.42
C ARG A 196 9.64 9.29 6.03
N GLU A 197 8.59 8.88 5.34
CA GLU A 197 7.76 7.75 5.78
C GLU A 197 8.52 6.43 5.70
N VAL A 198 9.41 6.28 4.70
CA VAL A 198 10.32 5.13 4.62
C VAL A 198 11.31 5.14 5.80
N GLU A 199 11.94 6.28 6.13
CA GLU A 199 12.85 6.39 7.30
C GLU A 199 12.19 5.99 8.60
N LYS A 200 11.02 6.56 8.90
CA LYS A 200 10.31 6.27 10.15
C LYS A 200 9.96 4.80 10.28
N ARG A 201 9.66 4.14 9.17
CA ARG A 201 9.40 2.68 9.13
C ARG A 201 10.67 1.89 9.39
N ILE A 202 11.78 2.30 8.79
CA ILE A 202 13.10 1.68 8.96
C ILE A 202 13.57 1.82 10.42
N GLU A 203 13.54 3.03 11.00
CA GLU A 203 13.91 3.26 12.40
C GLU A 203 13.02 2.48 13.38
N SER A 204 11.71 2.41 13.10
CA SER A 204 10.76 1.71 13.96
C SER A 204 10.96 0.19 13.91
N ALA A 205 11.39 -0.36 12.77
CA ALA A 205 11.69 -1.78 12.62
C ALA A 205 12.95 -2.19 13.41
N GLY A 206 13.91 -1.28 13.58
CA GLY A 206 15.14 -1.53 14.35
C GLY A 206 14.99 -1.41 15.88
N LYS A 207 14.06 -0.58 16.36
CA LYS A 207 13.93 -0.24 17.80
C LYS A 207 13.07 -1.19 18.64
N ARG A 208 12.32 -2.12 18.03
CA ARG A 208 11.30 -2.94 18.75
C ARG A 208 11.70 -4.41 18.85
N GLY A 209 12.60 -4.71 19.78
CA GLY A 209 12.95 -6.06 20.24
C GLY A 209 11.86 -6.77 21.05
N GLU A 210 10.63 -6.28 21.05
CA GLU A 210 9.50 -6.84 21.82
C GLU A 210 8.45 -7.50 20.91
N LEU A 211 8.86 -8.40 20.03
CA LEU A 211 7.94 -9.43 19.54
C LEU A 211 7.78 -10.46 20.67
N GLN A 212 7.14 -10.06 21.78
CA GLN A 212 6.96 -10.95 22.93
C GLN A 212 5.98 -12.07 22.56
N GLY A 213 6.56 -13.26 22.42
CA GLY A 213 5.86 -14.55 22.46
C GLY A 213 5.81 -15.28 21.13
N TRP A 214 5.37 -14.64 20.04
CA TRP A 214 5.00 -15.39 18.83
C TRP A 214 6.19 -15.48 17.89
N ARG A 215 6.61 -16.71 17.61
CA ARG A 215 7.62 -17.00 16.60
C ARG A 215 6.93 -17.47 15.31
N PRO A 216 7.29 -16.92 14.14
CA PRO A 216 6.84 -17.48 12.87
C PRO A 216 7.14 -18.98 12.80
N THR A 217 6.24 -19.75 12.17
CA THR A 217 6.48 -21.19 11.92
C THR A 217 7.61 -21.42 10.92
N LEU A 218 7.93 -20.40 10.12
CA LEU A 218 9.05 -20.40 9.18
C LEU A 218 10.30 -19.88 9.88
N THR A 219 11.39 -20.65 9.81
CA THR A 219 12.73 -20.24 10.27
C THR A 219 13.44 -19.32 9.28
N GLY A 220 12.95 -19.27 8.05
CA GLY A 220 13.42 -18.39 6.97
C GLY A 220 12.42 -18.36 5.83
N PRO A 221 12.71 -17.60 4.75
CA PRO A 221 11.85 -17.55 3.57
C PRO A 221 11.65 -18.96 2.99
N ASN A 222 10.40 -19.31 2.65
CA ASN A 222 10.06 -20.55 1.96
C ASN A 222 10.09 -20.43 0.42
N MET A 223 10.53 -19.27 -0.08
CA MET A 223 10.73 -18.99 -1.50
C MET A 223 12.08 -18.28 -1.68
N PRO A 224 12.73 -18.42 -2.84
CA PRO A 224 13.93 -17.65 -3.13
C PRO A 224 13.60 -16.15 -3.17
N ARG A 225 14.58 -15.32 -2.81
CA ARG A 225 14.50 -13.86 -3.01
C ARG A 225 14.27 -13.60 -4.51
N PRO A 226 13.27 -12.78 -4.90
CA PRO A 226 13.11 -12.36 -6.29
C PRO A 226 14.37 -11.70 -6.85
N LYS A 227 14.55 -11.80 -8.17
CA LYS A 227 15.64 -11.10 -8.87
C LYS A 227 15.42 -9.58 -8.77
N ASP A 228 16.52 -8.83 -8.76
CA ASP A 228 16.45 -7.38 -8.85
C ASP A 228 15.88 -6.95 -10.20
N GLY A 229 15.23 -5.79 -10.21
CA GLY A 229 14.61 -5.23 -11.40
C GLY A 229 13.08 -5.30 -11.37
N TYR A 230 12.50 -4.70 -12.40
CA TYR A 230 11.07 -4.61 -12.56
C TYR A 230 10.57 -5.80 -13.39
N PRO A 231 9.55 -6.55 -12.95
CA PRO A 231 8.98 -7.63 -13.75
C PRO A 231 8.55 -7.11 -15.12
N GLN A 232 9.23 -7.56 -16.19
CA GLN A 232 8.89 -7.18 -17.57
C GLN A 232 7.87 -8.13 -18.19
N ASP A 233 7.78 -9.36 -17.68
CA ASP A 233 6.87 -10.39 -18.16
C ASP A 233 5.89 -10.77 -17.04
N ILE A 234 4.60 -10.48 -17.26
CA ILE A 234 3.52 -10.78 -16.31
C ILE A 234 3.24 -12.29 -16.25
N VAL A 235 3.64 -13.07 -17.27
CA VAL A 235 3.38 -14.52 -17.34
C VAL A 235 4.43 -15.32 -16.56
N GLU A 236 5.64 -14.76 -16.36
CA GLU A 236 6.74 -15.40 -15.62
C GLU A 236 6.73 -15.10 -14.10
N HIS A 237 5.76 -14.35 -13.58
CA HIS A 237 5.63 -13.94 -12.17
C HIS A 237 4.24 -14.19 -11.59
#